data_AF-A0A9Q4HQW5-F1
#
_entry.id   AF-A0A9Q4HQW5-F1
#
_cell.length_a   1.000
_cell.length_b   1.000
_cell.length_c   1.000
_cell.angle_alpha   90.00
_cell.angle_beta   90.00
_cell.angle_gamma   90.00
#
_symmetry.space_group_name_H-M   'P 1'
#
loop_
_entity.id
_entity.type
_entity.pdbx_description
1 polymer ?
#
loop_
_entity_poly.entity_id
_entity_poly.type
_entity_poly.pdbx_seq_one_letter_code
_entity_poly.pdbx_strand_id
1 'polypeptide(L)'
;MAIMKQIDESLTRLVQKKKPLKKKWRSCLNGGRPTPTLLLFHYNHLILEFDLKDKIILYQWWEKAADKRGLDSAIEWLEENNEVINNFTSSFPLMKKGIADFI
;
A
#
# COMPACT_ATOMS: atom_id res chain seq x y z
N MET A 1 1.22 -7.14 -17.51
CA MET A 1 0.59 -8.39 -17.00
C MET A 1 -0.87 -8.09 -16.71
N ALA A 2 -1.70 -9.07 -16.35
CA ALA A 2 -3.07 -8.76 -15.91
C ALA A 2 -3.06 -8.69 -14.38
N ILE A 3 -3.57 -7.59 -13.81
CA ILE A 3 -3.62 -7.43 -12.36
C ILE A 3 -4.46 -8.55 -11.74
N MET A 4 -3.88 -9.24 -10.76
CA MET A 4 -4.59 -10.27 -10.00
C MET A 4 -5.79 -9.68 -9.25
N LYS A 5 -6.99 -10.22 -9.49
CA LYS A 5 -8.26 -9.74 -8.90
C LYS A 5 -8.23 -9.56 -7.38
N GLN A 6 -7.54 -10.43 -6.64
CA GLN A 6 -7.44 -10.32 -5.19
C GLN A 6 -6.59 -9.11 -4.74
N ILE A 7 -5.58 -8.74 -5.54
CA ILE A 7 -4.74 -7.56 -5.30
C ILE A 7 -5.53 -6.30 -5.61
N ASP A 8 -6.14 -6.24 -6.80
CA ASP A 8 -7.01 -5.12 -7.19
C ASP A 8 -8.10 -4.85 -6.15
N GLU A 9 -8.83 -5.88 -5.73
CA GLU A 9 -9.88 -5.73 -4.72
C GLU A 9 -9.31 -5.25 -3.36
N SER A 10 -8.13 -5.71 -2.98
CA SER A 10 -7.49 -5.33 -1.72
C SER A 10 -7.06 -3.86 -1.74
N LEU A 11 -6.36 -3.43 -2.79
CA LEU A 11 -5.86 -2.06 -2.94
C LEU A 11 -6.99 -1.07 -3.20
N THR A 12 -7.95 -1.42 -4.06
CA THR A 12 -9.15 -0.60 -4.32
C THR A 12 -9.93 -0.33 -3.03
N ARG A 13 -10.08 -1.33 -2.15
CA ARG A 13 -10.74 -1.12 -0.85
C ARG A 13 -9.96 -0.19 0.07
N LEU A 14 -8.63 -0.28 0.06
CA LEU A 14 -7.78 0.61 0.86
C LEU A 14 -7.99 2.07 0.46
N VAL A 15 -7.87 2.37 -0.84
CA VAL A 15 -8.01 3.74 -1.34
C VAL A 15 -9.44 4.27 -1.19
N GLN A 16 -10.44 3.37 -1.19
CA GLN A 16 -11.84 3.69 -0.86
C GLN A 16 -12.11 3.78 0.67
N LYS A 17 -11.08 3.65 1.53
CA LYS A 17 -11.19 3.68 3.00
C LYS A 17 -12.17 2.63 3.55
N LYS A 18 -12.31 1.49 2.86
CA LYS A 18 -13.15 0.36 3.28
C LYS A 18 -12.34 -0.62 4.13
N LYS A 19 -13.01 -1.32 5.06
CA LYS A 19 -12.37 -2.36 5.89
C LYS A 19 -11.74 -3.45 5.01
N PRO A 20 -10.53 -3.95 5.33
CA PRO A 20 -9.93 -5.08 4.64
C PRO A 20 -10.83 -6.32 4.68
N LEU A 21 -10.78 -7.16 3.66
CA LEU A 21 -11.47 -8.44 3.66
C LEU A 21 -10.68 -9.47 4.46
N LYS A 22 -11.38 -10.45 5.07
CA LYS A 22 -10.75 -11.65 5.64
C LYS A 22 -10.35 -12.62 4.50
N LYS A 23 -9.47 -12.16 3.61
CA LYS A 23 -8.88 -12.92 2.50
C LYS A 23 -7.38 -13.08 2.71
N LYS A 24 -6.72 -13.86 1.85
CA LYS A 24 -5.27 -14.10 1.89
C LYS A 24 -4.47 -12.80 1.70
N TRP A 25 -4.91 -11.95 0.78
CA TRP A 25 -4.27 -10.67 0.49
C TRP A 25 -4.94 -9.55 1.26
N ARG A 26 -4.15 -8.78 2.02
CA ARG A 26 -4.66 -7.69 2.85
C ARG A 26 -3.73 -6.49 2.74
N SER A 27 -4.31 -5.33 2.49
CA SER A 27 -3.61 -4.05 2.50
C SER A 27 -4.07 -3.21 3.68
N CYS A 28 -3.14 -2.45 4.25
CA CYS A 28 -3.42 -1.43 5.26
C CYS A 28 -2.38 -0.30 5.18
N LEU A 29 -2.62 0.77 5.92
CA LEU A 29 -1.64 1.84 6.08
C LEU A 29 -0.74 1.57 7.28
N ASN A 30 0.54 1.87 7.12
CA ASN A 30 1.48 1.93 8.23
C ASN A 30 1.27 3.23 9.02
N GLY A 31 0.59 3.14 10.16
CA GLY A 31 0.37 4.29 11.06
C GLY A 31 1.63 4.76 11.80
N GLY A 32 2.75 4.02 11.70
CA GLY A 32 4.02 4.38 12.32
C GLY A 32 4.89 5.32 11.47
N ARG A 33 4.45 5.70 10.26
CA ARG A 33 5.21 6.59 9.36
C ARG A 33 4.52 7.93 9.17
N PRO A 34 5.30 9.01 8.95
CA PRO A 34 4.75 10.34 8.68
C PRO A 34 4.10 10.45 7.30
N THR A 35 4.54 9.62 6.34
CA THR A 35 3.98 9.53 4.99
C THR A 35 2.97 8.38 4.91
N PRO A 36 1.90 8.53 4.09
CA PRO A 36 0.94 7.46 3.86
C PRO A 36 1.65 6.28 3.19
N THR A 37 1.97 5.27 3.99
CA THR A 37 2.73 4.10 3.55
C THR A 37 1.79 2.90 3.48
N LEU A 38 1.74 2.24 2.33
CA LEU A 38 1.02 0.99 2.10
C LEU A 38 1.81 -0.18 2.66
N LEU A 39 1.13 -1.07 3.39
CA LEU A 39 1.59 -2.42 3.71
C LEU A 39 0.69 -3.42 3.00
N LEU A 40 1.27 -4.34 2.25
CA LEU A 40 0.57 -5.45 1.62
C LEU A 40 1.05 -6.78 2.21
N PHE A 41 0.10 -7.56 2.70
CA PHE A 41 0.34 -8.87 3.29
C PHE A 41 -0.26 -9.98 2.43
N HIS A 42 0.47 -11.10 2.35
CA HIS A 42 -0.08 -12.39 1.96
C HIS A 42 -0.09 -13.30 3.18
N TYR A 43 -1.29 -13.70 3.60
CA TYR A 43 -1.54 -14.23 4.94
C TYR A 43 -0.97 -13.29 6.01
N ASN A 44 0.11 -13.69 6.69
CA ASN A 44 0.79 -12.92 7.72
C ASN A 44 2.17 -12.42 7.28
N HIS A 45 2.59 -12.70 6.04
CA HIS A 45 3.87 -12.26 5.51
C HIS A 45 3.73 -10.89 4.87
N LEU A 46 4.58 -9.94 5.26
CA LEU A 46 4.71 -8.67 4.58
C LEU A 46 5.37 -8.90 3.24
N ILE A 47 4.66 -8.56 2.16
CA ILE A 47 5.12 -8.74 0.78
C ILE A 47 5.65 -7.43 0.21
N LEU A 48 5.00 -6.32 0.52
CA LEU A 48 5.36 -5.00 0.01
C LEU A 48 5.10 -3.93 1.09
N GLU A 49 6.10 -3.09 1.33
CA GLU A 49 5.94 -1.78 1.95
C GLU A 49 6.25 -0.72 0.89
N PHE A 50 5.32 0.22 0.66
CA PHE A 50 5.41 1.20 -0.42
C PHE A 50 5.01 2.59 0.09
N ASP A 51 5.88 3.58 -0.11
CA ASP A 51 5.53 4.97 0.17
C ASP A 51 4.60 5.49 -0.93
N LEU A 52 3.33 5.74 -0.61
CA LEU A 52 2.35 6.17 -1.61
C LEU A 52 2.56 7.61 -2.07
N LYS A 53 3.27 8.43 -1.27
CA LYS A 53 3.53 9.83 -1.60
C LYS A 53 4.72 9.94 -2.54
N ASP A 54 5.84 9.34 -2.14
CA ASP A 54 7.09 9.42 -2.89
C ASP A 54 7.17 8.35 -3.99
N LYS A 55 6.22 7.41 -4.00
CA LYS A 55 6.07 6.32 -4.98
C LYS A 55 7.29 5.40 -5.06
N ILE A 56 7.85 5.10 -3.89
CA ILE A 56 9.03 4.24 -3.76
C ILE A 56 8.70 2.97 -3.00
N ILE A 57 9.32 1.87 -3.43
CA ILE A 57 9.31 0.60 -2.70
C ILE A 57 10.27 0.74 -1.52
N LEU A 58 9.75 0.63 -0.30
CA LEU A 58 10.55 0.65 0.93
C LEU A 58 11.01 -0.75 1.33
N TYR A 59 10.18 -1.76 1.04
CA TYR A 59 10.48 -3.16 1.28
C TYR A 59 9.71 -4.03 0.29
N GLN A 60 10.33 -5.10 -0.18
CA GLN A 60 9.66 -6.14 -0.94
C GLN A 60 10.24 -7.50 -0.59
N TRP A 61 9.38 -8.53 -0.53
CA TRP A 61 9.80 -9.90 -0.25
C TRP A 61 8.81 -10.90 -0.85
N TRP A 62 9.32 -12.07 -1.21
CA TRP A 62 8.53 -13.20 -1.68
C TRP A 62 9.31 -14.50 -1.45
N GLU A 63 8.60 -15.60 -1.19
CA GLU A 63 9.21 -16.94 -1.10
C GLU A 63 8.61 -17.89 -2.13
N LYS A 64 7.29 -17.83 -2.32
CA LYS A 64 6.56 -18.69 -3.26
C LYS A 64 6.18 -17.92 -4.51
N ALA A 65 5.93 -18.66 -5.59
CA ALA A 65 5.44 -18.08 -6.85
C ALA A 65 4.13 -17.28 -6.67
N ALA A 66 3.28 -17.66 -5.72
CA ALA A 66 2.06 -16.91 -5.41
C ALA A 66 2.36 -15.53 -4.82
N ASP A 67 3.36 -15.42 -3.93
CA ASP A 67 3.80 -14.15 -3.35
C ASP A 67 4.33 -13.25 -4.45
N LYS A 68 5.21 -13.79 -5.32
CA LYS A 68 5.82 -13.04 -6.41
C LYS A 68 4.76 -12.51 -7.39
N ARG A 69 3.80 -13.34 -7.79
CA ARG A 69 2.70 -12.90 -8.66
C ARG A 69 1.87 -11.78 -8.02
N GLY A 70 1.59 -11.88 -6.73
CA GLY A 70 0.84 -10.85 -6.01
C GLY A 70 1.64 -9.55 -5.83
N LEU A 71 2.94 -9.65 -5.56
CA LEU A 71 3.86 -8.50 -5.54
C LEU A 71 3.89 -7.79 -6.89
N ASP A 72 4.10 -8.55 -7.98
CA ASP A 72 4.15 -8.00 -9.33
C ASP A 72 2.82 -7.34 -9.71
N SER A 73 1.69 -7.99 -9.40
CA SER A 73 0.35 -7.39 -9.58
C SER A 73 0.12 -6.14 -8.74
N ALA A 74 0.72 -6.04 -7.56
CA ALA A 74 0.55 -4.88 -6.69
C ALA A 74 1.34 -3.67 -7.22
N ILE A 75 2.56 -3.91 -7.69
CA ILE A 75 3.39 -2.89 -8.34
C ILE A 75 2.68 -2.38 -9.60
N GLU A 76 2.21 -3.29 -10.46
CA GLU A 76 1.45 -2.93 -11.67
C GLU A 76 0.19 -2.12 -11.34
N TRP A 77 -0.59 -2.53 -10.32
CA TRP A 77 -1.75 -1.73 -9.88
C TRP A 77 -1.37 -0.34 -9.41
N LEU A 78 -0.25 -0.20 -8.66
CA LEU A 78 0.22 1.10 -8.17
C LEU A 78 0.65 2.02 -9.32
N GLU A 79 1.27 1.46 -10.36
CA GLU A 79 1.69 2.19 -11.56
C GLU A 79 0.48 2.64 -12.41
N GLU A 80 -0.49 1.76 -12.63
CA GLU A 80 -1.69 2.06 -13.42
C GLU A 80 -2.65 3.04 -12.71
N ASN A 81 -2.71 3.01 -11.37
CA ASN A 81 -3.66 3.80 -10.57
C ASN A 81 -3.03 5.05 -9.95
N ASN A 82 -2.03 5.62 -10.62
CA ASN A 82 -1.28 6.79 -10.14
C ASN A 82 -2.16 7.98 -9.73
N GLU A 83 -3.20 8.30 -10.50
CA GLU A 83 -4.13 9.39 -10.18
C GLU A 83 -4.97 9.09 -8.92
N VAL A 84 -5.44 7.85 -8.78
CA VAL A 84 -6.21 7.42 -7.61
C VAL A 84 -5.35 7.52 -6.34
N ILE A 85 -4.07 7.14 -6.43
CA ILE A 85 -3.11 7.23 -5.33
C ILE A 85 -2.83 8.70 -4.99
N ASN A 86 -2.62 9.57 -5.98
CA ASN A 86 -2.43 11.00 -5.74
C ASN A 86 -3.64 11.61 -5.00
N ASN A 87 -4.85 11.30 -5.43
CA ASN A 87 -6.09 11.76 -4.78
C ASN A 87 -6.26 11.18 -3.38
N PHE A 88 -5.88 9.91 -3.18
CA PHE A 88 -5.92 9.29 -1.86
C PHE A 88 -4.91 9.92 -0.90
N THR A 89 -3.67 10.12 -1.35
CA THR A 89 -2.58 10.70 -0.55
C THR A 89 -2.79 12.18 -0.21
N SER A 90 -3.42 12.95 -1.09
CA SER A 90 -3.79 14.35 -0.81
C SER A 90 -4.83 14.49 0.32
N SER A 91 -5.57 13.42 0.62
CA SER A 91 -6.50 13.38 1.75
C SER A 91 -5.84 13.19 3.12
N PHE A 92 -4.53 12.95 3.16
CA PHE A 92 -3.77 12.90 4.41
C PHE A 92 -3.25 14.30 4.72
N PRO A 93 -3.51 14.83 5.94
CA PRO A 93 -2.89 16.08 6.33
C PRO A 93 -1.39 15.92 6.20
N LEU A 94 -0.73 16.87 5.51
CA LEU A 94 0.71 16.99 5.59
C LEU A 94 1.05 17.13 7.08
N MET A 95 1.61 16.08 7.68
CA MET A 95 2.33 16.26 8.94
C MET A 95 3.44 17.24 8.59
N LYS A 96 3.24 18.51 8.94
CA LYS A 96 4.26 19.54 8.83
C LYS A 96 5.48 18.98 9.55
N LYS A 97 6.58 18.81 8.81
CA LYS A 97 7.91 18.69 9.41
C LYS A 97 8.04 19.91 10.32
N GLY A 98 8.09 19.69 11.63
CA GLY A 98 8.27 20.75 12.62
C GLY A 98 7.08 20.90 13.56
N ILE A 99 7.08 20.10 14.62
CA ILE A 99 6.98 20.65 15.97
C ILE A 99 8.11 19.97 16.76
N ALA A 100 9.30 20.58 16.67
CA ALA A 100 10.33 20.45 17.69
C ALA A 100 10.05 21.45 18.82
N ASP A 101 8.78 21.65 19.16
CA ASP A 101 8.32 22.51 20.26
C ASP A 101 7.26 21.76 21.05
N PHE A 102 7.68 20.78 21.84
CA PHE A 102 6.93 20.40 23.04
C PHE A 102 7.94 20.05 24.15
N ILE A 103 8.28 21.12 24.89
CA ILE A 103 8.71 21.21 26.29
C ILE A 103 9.99 20.46 26.67
#